data_AF-A0A1B6IYG0-F1
#
_entry.id   AF-A0A1B6IYG0-F1
#
_cell.length_a   1.000
_cell.length_b   1.000
_cell.length_c   1.000
_cell.angle_alpha   90.00
_cell.angle_beta   90.00
_cell.angle_gamma   90.00
#
_symmetry.space_group_name_H-M   'P 1'
#
loop_
_entity.id
_entity.type
_entity.pdbx_description
1 polymer ?
#
loop_
_entity_poly.entity_id
_entity_poly.type
_entity_poly.pdbx_seq_one_letter_code
_entity_poly.pdbx_strand_id
1 'polypeptide(L)'
;LRDDLVQKVHNLVALNSRVPYAVSEGAGMKHSAESWGTGRAVARVPRVKGSGSRRAGQGAFANFCRKGRMAHPTKVTRRWQRKTPHTLRRTVCAMGVAATGVSEIVEG
;
A
#
# COMPACT_ATOMS: atom_id res chain seq x y z
N LEU A 1 7.05 -24.33 -23.45
CA LEU A 1 6.26 -23.77 -22.33
C LEU A 1 5.99 -22.28 -22.60
N ARG A 2 4.77 -21.75 -22.36
CA ARG A 2 4.51 -20.29 -22.44
C ARG A 2 4.73 -19.65 -21.07
N ASP A 3 5.98 -19.37 -20.76
CA ASP A 3 6.37 -18.87 -19.45
C ASP A 3 5.76 -17.48 -19.14
N ASP A 4 5.65 -16.61 -20.15
CA ASP A 4 4.99 -15.29 -20.09
C ASP A 4 3.57 -15.37 -19.50
N LEU A 5 2.79 -16.35 -19.99
CA LEU A 5 1.40 -16.56 -19.64
C LEU A 5 1.29 -17.15 -18.23
N VAL A 6 2.16 -18.12 -17.92
CA VAL A 6 2.21 -18.80 -16.63
C VAL A 6 2.52 -17.79 -15.53
N GLN A 7 3.59 -17.00 -15.69
CA GLN A 7 3.98 -15.96 -14.73
C GLN A 7 2.88 -14.92 -14.53
N LYS A 8 2.26 -14.44 -15.62
CA LYS A 8 1.17 -13.46 -15.55
C LYS A 8 -0.02 -13.99 -14.75
N VAL A 9 -0.46 -15.22 -15.03
CA VAL A 9 -1.61 -15.83 -14.35
C VAL A 9 -1.28 -16.15 -12.89
N HIS A 10 -0.10 -16.71 -12.63
CA HIS A 10 0.38 -16.99 -11.28
C HIS A 10 0.35 -15.73 -10.42
N ASN A 11 0.92 -14.62 -10.92
CA ASN A 11 0.94 -13.35 -10.22
C ASN A 11 -0.48 -12.84 -9.92
N LEU A 12 -1.39 -12.89 -10.90
CA LEU A 12 -2.78 -12.44 -10.71
C LEU A 12 -3.54 -13.30 -9.68
N VAL A 13 -3.30 -14.62 -9.65
CA VAL A 13 -3.91 -15.53 -8.68
C VAL A 13 -3.31 -15.31 -7.29
N ALA A 14 -2.00 -15.12 -7.17
CA ALA A 14 -1.32 -14.83 -5.91
C ALA A 14 -1.78 -13.50 -5.27
N LEU A 15 -2.25 -12.53 -6.06
CA LEU A 15 -2.87 -11.32 -5.52
C LEU A 15 -4.16 -11.62 -4.73
N ASN A 16 -4.88 -12.71 -5.05
CA ASN A 16 -6.18 -13.02 -4.46
C ASN A 16 -6.12 -13.57 -3.03
N SER A 17 -4.99 -14.14 -2.62
CA SER A 17 -4.77 -14.66 -1.26
C SER A 17 -4.38 -13.58 -0.24
N ARG A 18 -4.19 -12.33 -0.68
CA ARG A 18 -3.77 -11.22 0.19
C ARG A 18 -4.90 -10.80 1.12
N VAL A 19 -4.58 -10.62 2.39
CA VAL A 19 -5.47 -10.01 3.38
C VAL A 19 -5.40 -8.48 3.28
N PRO A 20 -6.54 -7.77 3.17
CA PRO A 20 -6.57 -6.31 3.16
C PRO A 20 -5.99 -5.71 4.44
N TYR A 21 -5.17 -4.67 4.30
CA TYR A 21 -4.64 -3.88 5.40
C TYR A 21 -4.84 -2.39 5.13
N ALA A 22 -4.97 -1.61 6.21
CA ALA A 22 -5.14 -0.17 6.14
C ALA A 22 -4.59 0.52 7.39
N VAL A 23 -4.27 1.80 7.24
CA VAL A 23 -3.94 2.67 8.38
C VAL A 23 -5.25 3.24 8.92
N SER A 24 -5.33 3.46 10.23
CA SER A 24 -6.50 4.12 10.85
C SER A 24 -6.82 5.44 10.16
N GLU A 25 -8.10 5.67 9.87
CA GLU A 25 -8.55 6.84 9.12
C GLU A 25 -8.16 8.17 9.79
N GLY A 26 -8.12 8.21 11.13
CA GLY A 26 -7.71 9.39 11.89
C GLY A 26 -6.21 9.46 12.21
N ALA A 27 -5.39 8.53 11.72
CA ALA A 27 -3.95 8.51 12.03
C ALA A 27 -3.27 9.82 11.59
N GLY A 28 -2.52 10.42 12.52
CA GLY A 28 -1.83 11.69 12.29
C GLY A 28 -2.74 12.92 12.19
N MET A 29 -4.07 12.77 12.40
CA MET A 29 -5.08 13.85 12.32
C MET A 29 -5.82 14.13 13.63
N LYS A 30 -5.54 13.40 14.72
CA LYS A 30 -6.20 13.58 16.03
C LYS A 30 -5.71 14.80 16.84
N HIS A 31 -4.91 15.68 16.25
CA HIS A 31 -4.37 16.87 16.93
C HIS A 31 -5.27 18.09 16.69
N SER A 32 -5.32 19.05 17.60
CA SER A 32 -6.03 20.33 17.42
C SER A 32 -5.21 21.38 16.65
N ALA A 33 -4.36 20.93 15.72
CA ALA A 33 -3.33 21.76 15.10
C ALA A 33 -3.86 22.70 14.00
N GLU A 34 -3.36 23.92 13.95
CA GLU A 34 -3.70 24.90 12.91
C GLU A 34 -2.44 25.64 12.43
N SER A 35 -2.48 26.17 11.21
CA SER A 35 -1.37 26.97 10.69
C SER A 35 -1.35 28.33 11.38
N TRP A 36 -0.15 28.78 11.76
CA TRP A 36 0.03 30.10 12.39
C TRP A 36 0.11 31.27 11.39
N GLY A 37 0.09 30.99 10.09
CA GLY A 37 0.25 32.01 9.05
C GLY A 37 1.68 32.52 8.90
N THR A 38 1.82 33.70 8.32
CA THR A 38 3.11 34.41 8.11
C THR A 38 3.47 35.29 9.33
N GLY A 39 4.62 35.96 9.28
CA GLY A 39 5.00 36.97 10.29
C GLY A 39 5.54 36.44 11.62
N ARG A 40 5.88 35.15 11.70
CA ARG A 40 6.37 34.49 12.94
C ARG A 40 7.73 33.81 12.79
N ALA A 41 8.47 34.13 11.72
CA ALA A 41 9.77 33.52 11.37
C ALA A 41 9.77 31.98 11.33
N VAL A 42 8.64 31.37 10.96
CA VAL A 42 8.42 29.92 10.98
C VAL A 42 7.54 29.49 9.79
N ALA A 43 7.78 28.29 9.25
CA ALA A 43 7.01 27.75 8.12
C ALA A 43 5.50 27.57 8.44
N ARG A 44 4.67 27.67 7.38
CA ARG A 44 3.19 27.70 7.42
C ARG A 44 2.50 26.35 7.73
N VAL A 45 3.22 25.39 8.25
CA VAL A 45 2.71 24.04 8.55
C VAL A 45 1.78 24.11 9.76
N PRO A 46 0.68 23.31 9.80
CA PRO A 46 -0.15 23.23 11.00
C PRO A 46 0.65 22.85 12.24
N ARG A 47 0.45 23.57 13.35
CA ARG A 47 1.17 23.38 14.62
C ARG A 47 0.19 23.08 15.75
N VAL A 48 0.58 22.16 16.63
CA VAL A 48 -0.25 21.74 17.77
C VAL A 48 -0.49 22.92 18.70
N LYS A 49 -1.76 23.21 19.02
CA LYS A 49 -2.16 24.25 19.97
C LYS A 49 -1.76 23.90 21.41
N GLY A 50 -1.79 24.91 22.28
CA GLY A 50 -1.51 24.79 23.71
C GLY A 50 -0.12 25.29 24.10
N SER A 51 0.22 25.12 25.38
CA SER A 51 1.48 25.52 26.02
C SER A 51 1.93 24.45 27.02
N GLY A 52 3.14 24.58 27.58
CA GLY A 52 3.65 23.72 28.67
C GLY A 52 4.12 22.31 28.25
N SER A 53 3.47 21.67 27.28
CA SER A 53 3.93 20.38 26.76
C SER A 53 5.05 20.54 25.74
N ARG A 54 6.00 19.60 25.71
CA ARG A 54 7.05 19.55 24.66
C ARG A 54 6.49 19.45 23.23
N ARG A 55 5.23 19.01 23.08
CA ARG A 55 4.55 18.83 21.78
C ARG A 55 3.89 20.12 21.28
N ALA A 56 3.58 21.07 22.15
CA ALA A 56 2.99 22.35 21.78
C ALA A 56 3.88 23.11 20.78
N GLY A 57 3.29 23.72 19.75
CA GLY A 57 4.00 24.47 18.72
C GLY A 57 4.76 23.63 17.68
N GLN A 58 4.82 22.31 17.83
CA GLN A 58 5.44 21.42 16.84
C GLN A 58 4.52 21.18 15.62
N GLY A 59 5.12 20.90 14.46
CA GLY A 59 4.40 20.57 13.23
C GLY A 59 3.56 19.29 13.33
N ALA A 60 2.40 19.29 12.68
CA ALA A 60 1.43 18.21 12.64
C ALA A 60 0.75 18.12 11.26
N PHE A 61 -0.08 17.09 11.07
CA PHE A 61 -0.90 16.79 9.90
C PHE A 61 -0.17 16.52 8.58
N ALA A 62 0.90 17.24 8.25
CA ALA A 62 1.63 17.07 7.01
C ALA A 62 2.42 15.73 6.99
N ASN A 63 2.58 15.15 5.81
CA ASN A 63 3.32 13.90 5.59
C ASN A 63 4.81 13.98 5.94
N PHE A 64 5.42 15.16 5.80
CA PHE A 64 6.81 15.40 6.21
C PHE A 64 6.95 15.72 7.70
N CYS A 65 5.85 15.90 8.43
CA CYS A 65 5.89 16.14 9.87
C CYS A 65 5.98 14.83 10.64
N ARG A 66 6.80 14.83 11.69
CA ARG A 66 6.82 13.71 12.66
C ARG A 66 5.42 13.49 13.23
N LYS A 67 4.94 12.24 13.16
CA LYS A 67 3.59 11.83 13.58
C LYS A 67 2.46 12.57 12.83
N GLY A 68 2.74 13.13 11.66
CA GLY A 68 1.73 13.68 10.76
C GLY A 68 1.01 12.58 9.97
N ARG A 69 0.09 12.98 9.08
CA ARG A 69 -0.66 12.03 8.25
C ARG A 69 0.15 11.69 7.00
N MET A 70 0.29 10.40 6.73
CA MET A 70 0.84 9.90 5.47
C MET A 70 0.02 10.39 4.26
N ALA A 71 0.69 10.77 3.18
CA ALA A 71 0.03 11.06 1.91
C ALA A 71 -0.58 9.78 1.31
N HIS A 72 -1.80 9.85 0.78
CA HIS A 72 -2.54 8.71 0.23
C HIS A 72 -2.50 7.46 1.13
N PRO A 73 -3.08 7.52 2.35
CA PRO A 73 -2.98 6.42 3.28
C PRO A 73 -3.63 5.15 2.71
N THR A 74 -3.05 4.00 3.03
CA THR A 74 -3.54 2.69 2.59
C THR A 74 -4.98 2.50 3.06
N LYS A 75 -5.88 2.17 2.12
CA LYS A 75 -7.30 1.93 2.36
C LYS A 75 -7.65 0.47 2.12
N VAL A 76 -8.61 -0.03 2.90
CA VAL A 76 -9.18 -1.37 2.72
C VAL A 76 -9.84 -1.48 1.33
N THR A 77 -10.40 -0.40 0.81
CA THR A 77 -11.06 -0.31 -0.51
C THR A 77 -10.11 -0.41 -1.71
N ARG A 78 -8.80 -0.56 -1.49
CA ARG A 78 -7.85 -0.87 -2.57
C ARG A 78 -8.31 -2.14 -3.30
N ARG A 79 -8.08 -2.23 -4.61
CA ARG A 79 -8.33 -3.48 -5.35
C ARG A 79 -7.27 -4.52 -5.02
N TRP A 80 -7.61 -5.47 -4.15
CA TRP A 80 -6.74 -6.59 -3.75
C TRP A 80 -6.81 -7.73 -4.77
N GLN A 81 -8.02 -8.12 -5.16
CA GLN A 81 -8.26 -9.28 -6.00
C GLN A 81 -8.30 -8.93 -7.50
N ARG A 82 -7.84 -9.88 -8.33
CA ARG A 82 -7.88 -9.85 -9.79
C ARG A 82 -8.67 -11.05 -10.32
N LYS A 83 -9.76 -10.73 -11.01
CA LYS A 83 -10.51 -11.71 -11.80
C LYS A 83 -9.62 -12.21 -12.92
N THR A 84 -9.35 -13.51 -12.91
CA THR A 84 -8.61 -14.19 -13.97
C THR A 84 -9.58 -15.12 -14.69
N PRO A 85 -9.67 -15.09 -16.04
CA PRO A 85 -10.57 -15.96 -16.78
C PRO A 85 -10.33 -17.44 -16.46
N HIS A 86 -11.41 -18.19 -16.30
CA HIS A 86 -11.33 -19.59 -15.90
C HIS A 86 -10.65 -20.48 -16.95
N THR A 87 -10.92 -20.22 -18.24
CA THR A 87 -10.23 -20.87 -19.36
C THR A 87 -8.72 -20.66 -19.27
N LEU A 88 -8.28 -19.42 -19.05
CA LEU A 88 -6.87 -19.07 -18.93
C LEU A 88 -6.18 -19.78 -17.74
N ARG A 89 -6.86 -19.89 -16.59
CA ARG A 89 -6.34 -20.63 -15.42
C ARG A 89 -6.17 -22.12 -15.74
N ARG A 90 -7.12 -22.73 -16.44
CA ARG A 90 -7.05 -24.13 -16.86
C ARG A 90 -5.91 -24.37 -17.85
N THR A 91 -5.76 -23.50 -18.85
CA THR A 91 -4.68 -23.60 -19.84
C THR A 91 -3.31 -23.53 -19.17
N VAL A 92 -3.09 -22.56 -18.27
CA VAL A 92 -1.82 -22.45 -17.53
C VAL A 92 -1.58 -23.65 -16.61
N CYS A 93 -2.63 -24.18 -15.96
CA CYS A 93 -2.51 -25.39 -15.15
C CYS A 93 -2.06 -26.60 -16.00
N ALA A 94 -2.68 -26.82 -17.16
CA ALA A 94 -2.30 -27.87 -18.09
C ALA A 94 -0.85 -27.71 -18.60
N MET A 95 -0.43 -26.47 -18.87
CA MET A 95 0.96 -26.17 -19.24
C MET A 95 1.94 -26.49 -18.11
N GLY A 96 1.57 -26.20 -16.86
CA GLY A 96 2.37 -26.56 -15.68
C GLY A 96 2.53 -28.07 -15.53
N VAL A 97 1.43 -28.83 -15.68
CA VAL A 97 1.47 -30.30 -15.65
C VAL A 97 2.30 -30.87 -16.80
N ALA A 98 2.23 -30.28 -18.00
CA ALA A 98 3.08 -30.71 -19.11
C ALA A 98 4.56 -30.45 -18.83
N ALA A 99 4.89 -29.35 -18.15
CA ALA A 99 6.26 -29.00 -17.80
C ALA A 99 6.89 -29.96 -16.77
N THR A 100 6.10 -30.59 -15.89
CA THR A 100 6.64 -31.53 -14.89
C THR A 100 7.27 -32.79 -15.50
N GLY A 101 6.91 -33.14 -16.75
CA GLY A 101 7.48 -34.29 -17.46
C GLY A 101 8.77 -34.00 -18.23
N VAL A 102 9.23 -32.74 -18.26
CA VAL A 102 10.42 -32.32 -19.03
C VAL A 102 11.59 -32.11 -18.07
N SER A 103 12.56 -33.02 -18.07
CA SER A 103 13.71 -32.99 -17.15
C SER A 103 14.48 -31.67 -17.21
N GLU A 104 14.70 -31.12 -18.42
CA GLU A 104 15.40 -29.84 -18.62
C GLU A 104 14.75 -28.66 -17.90
N ILE A 105 13.43 -28.66 -17.73
CA ILE A 105 12.70 -27.57 -17.03
C ILE A 105 12.71 -27.79 -15.51
N VAL A 106 12.82 -29.04 -15.05
CA VAL A 106 12.78 -29.41 -13.63
C VAL A 106 14.14 -29.30 -12.97
N GLU A 107 15.20 -29.66 -13.69
CA GLU A 107 16.60 -29.59 -13.23
C GLU A 107 17.24 -28.21 -13.47
N GLY A 108 16.62 -27.39 -14.32
CA GLY A 108 17.06 -26.02 -14.63
C GLY A 108 16.74 -24.98 -13.56
#